data_AF-A0A497D3E8-F1
#
_entry.id   AF-A0A497D3E8-F1
#
_cell.length_a   1.000
_cell.length_b   1.000
_cell.length_c   1.000
_cell.angle_alpha   90.00
_cell.angle_beta   90.00
_cell.angle_gamma   90.00
#
_symmetry.space_group_name_H-M   'P 1'
#
loop_
_entity.id
_entity.type
_entity.pdbx_description
1 polymer ?
#
loop_
_entity_poly.entity_id
_entity_poly.type
_entity_poly.pdbx_seq_one_letter_code
_entity_poly.pdbx_strand_id
1 'polypeptide(L)' 'MEENSDYIVKNVLEYGLIDDWQIILKYYGVNRIAEIAKSFRELDKKALSFISFLSNTPIEEYRCYNYQQSIPQHWNF' A
#
# COMPACT_ATOMS: atom_id res chain seq x y z
N MET A 1 -1.91 18.01 -5.12
CA MET A 1 -2.25 16.69 -4.55
C MET A 1 -1.16 15.65 -4.83
N GLU A 2 -0.48 15.73 -5.97
CA GLU A 2 0.65 14.82 -6.30
C GLU A 2 1.84 14.91 -5.33
N GLU A 3 2.16 16.10 -4.81
CA GLU A 3 3.28 16.28 -3.87
C GLU A 3 3.14 15.47 -2.55
N ASN A 4 1.91 15.09 -2.20
CA ASN A 4 1.59 14.31 -1.00
C ASN A 4 0.80 13.02 -1.32
N SER A 5 0.87 12.52 -2.57
CA SER A 5 0.11 11.32 -2.97
C SER A 5 0.47 10.10 -2.11
N ASP A 6 1.75 9.96 -1.78
CA ASP A 6 2.27 8.84 -0.99
C ASP A 6 1.68 8.82 0.42
N TYR A 7 1.63 10.00 1.06
CA TYR A 7 1.03 10.16 2.38
C TYR A 7 -0.46 9.84 2.35
N ILE A 8 -1.21 10.38 1.38
CA ILE A 8 -2.66 10.15 1.26
C ILE A 8 -2.94 8.66 1.00
N VAL A 9 -2.27 8.06 0.02
CA VAL A 9 -2.46 6.65 -0.34
C VAL A 9 -2.13 5.74 0.83
N LYS A 10 -1.03 5.99 1.55
CA LYS A 10 -0.66 5.18 2.71
C LYS A 10 -1.72 5.25 3.82
N ASN A 11 -2.15 6.46 4.19
CA ASN A 11 -3.15 6.63 5.26
C ASN A 11 -4.49 5.99 4.89
N VAL A 12 -4.94 6.14 3.64
CA VAL A 12 -6.21 5.54 3.22
C VAL A 12 -6.13 4.02 3.18
N LEU A 13 -5.00 3.45 2.73
CA LEU A 13 -4.80 1.99 2.70
C LEU A 13 -4.74 1.38 4.11
N GLU A 14 -4.13 2.05 5.09
CA GLU A 14 -3.95 1.52 6.45
C GLU A 14 -5.11 1.84 7.40
N TYR A 15 -5.72 3.02 7.26
CA TYR A 15 -6.66 3.57 8.24
C TYR A 15 -7.93 4.20 7.61
N GLY A 16 -8.03 4.25 6.28
CA GLY A 16 -9.11 4.92 5.59
C GLY A 16 -10.46 4.23 5.76
N LEU A 17 -11.53 5.03 5.68
CA LEU A 17 -12.88 4.52 5.55
C LEU A 17 -13.17 4.12 4.09
N ILE A 18 -14.26 3.40 3.88
CA ILE A 18 -14.65 2.96 2.53
C ILE A 18 -14.88 4.14 1.58
N ASP A 19 -15.37 5.27 2.10
CA ASP A 19 -15.58 6.49 1.32
C ASP A 19 -14.25 7.12 0.89
N ASP A 20 -13.24 7.14 1.77
CA ASP A 20 -11.88 7.59 1.44
C ASP A 20 -11.27 6.72 0.33
N TRP A 21 -11.43 5.40 0.46
CA TRP A 21 -11.01 4.44 -0.56
C TRP A 21 -11.66 4.72 -1.92
N GLN A 22 -12.98 4.92 -1.96
CA GLN A 22 -13.70 5.23 -3.19
C GLN A 22 -13.22 6.53 -3.84
N ILE A 23 -12.92 7.56 -3.04
CA ILE A 23 -12.41 8.84 -3.53
C ILE A 23 -11.04 8.64 -4.18
N ILE A 24 -10.09 8.00 -3.50
CA ILE A 24 -8.74 7.81 -4.06
C ILE A 24 -8.76 6.84 -5.25
N LEU A 25 -9.63 5.83 -5.23
CA LEU A 25 -9.79 4.89 -6.33
C LEU A 25 -10.32 5.60 -7.57
N LYS A 26 -11.30 6.50 -7.43
CA LYS A 26 -11.83 7.31 -8.52
C LYS A 26 -10.80 8.30 -9.06
N TYR A 27 -9.97 8.87 -8.19
CA TYR A 27 -9.00 9.90 -8.56
C TYR A 27 -7.73 9.32 -9.20
N TYR A 28 -7.11 8.31 -8.58
CA TYR A 28 -5.83 7.73 -9.03
C TYR A 28 -6.02 6.47 -9.87
N GLY A 29 -7.04 5.66 -9.59
CA GLY A 29 -7.17 4.31 -10.14
C GLY A 29 -6.25 3.29 -9.44
N VAL A 30 -6.64 2.02 -9.49
CA VAL A 30 -5.96 0.92 -8.78
C VAL A 30 -4.48 0.79 -9.18
N ASN A 31 -4.16 0.91 -10.46
CA ASN A 31 -2.79 0.76 -10.95
C ASN A 31 -1.86 1.85 -10.39
N ARG A 32 -2.31 3.11 -10.36
CA ARG A 32 -1.50 4.21 -9.82
C ARG A 32 -1.32 4.07 -8.32
N ILE A 33 -2.36 3.65 -7.60
CA ILE A 33 -2.29 3.37 -6.16
C ILE A 33 -1.27 2.27 -5.89
N ALA A 34 -1.29 1.18 -6.67
CA ALA A 34 -0.33 0.09 -6.54
C ALA A 34 1.10 0.54 -6.82
N GLU A 35 1.34 1.32 -7.88
CA GLU A 35 2.67 1.88 -8.18
C GLU A 35 3.21 2.77 -7.06
N ILE A 36 2.36 3.61 -6.46
CA ILE A 36 2.73 4.40 -5.28
C ILE A 36 3.07 3.47 -4.12
N ALA A 37 2.23 2.46 -3.86
CA ALA A 37 2.39 1.52 -2.76
C ALA A 37 3.65 0.65 -2.86
N LYS A 38 4.12 0.31 -4.07
CA LYS A 38 5.37 -0.43 -4.29
C LYS A 38 6.59 0.30 -3.72
N SER A 39 6.56 1.62 -3.66
CA SER A 39 7.66 2.46 -3.17
C SER A 39 7.77 2.51 -1.64
N PHE A 40 6.70 2.16 -0.92
CA PHE A 40 6.63 2.30 0.54
C PHE A 40 7.63 1.37 1.22
N ARG A 41 8.37 1.93 2.18
CA ARG A 41 9.30 1.16 3.02
C ARG A 41 8.57 0.20 3.96
N GLU A 42 7.38 0.60 4.40
CA GLU A 42 6.53 -0.15 5.32
C GLU A 42 5.07 0.11 4.98
N LEU A 43 4.28 -0.96 5.01
CA LEU A 43 2.83 -0.96 4.84
C LEU A 43 2.26 -2.11 5.68
N ASP A 44 1.12 -1.92 6.32
CA ASP A 44 0.43 -2.99 7.04
C ASP A 44 0.20 -4.24 6.16
N LYS A 45 0.29 -5.44 6.74
CA LYS A 45 0.19 -6.71 6.02
C LYS A 45 -1.16 -6.89 5.32
N LYS A 46 -2.25 -6.42 5.93
CA LYS A 46 -3.60 -6.48 5.33
C LYS A 46 -3.72 -5.48 4.19
N ALA A 47 -3.21 -4.26 4.38
CA ALA A 47 -3.18 -3.24 3.34
C ALA A 47 -2.36 -3.70 2.11
N LEU A 48 -1.18 -4.29 2.33
CA LEU A 48 -0.37 -4.89 1.28
C LEU A 48 -1.11 -6.01 0.53
N SER A 49 -1.69 -6.96 1.27
CA SER A 49 -2.45 -8.08 0.68
C SER A 49 -3.63 -7.57 -0.15
N PHE A 50 -4.34 -6.54 0.34
CA PHE A 50 -5.46 -5.93 -0.34
C PHE A 50 -5.06 -5.27 -1.65
N ILE A 51 -4.04 -4.39 -1.64
CA ILE A 51 -3.63 -3.71 -2.87
C ILE A 51 -3.03 -4.68 -3.88
N SER A 52 -2.22 -5.65 -3.44
CA SER A 52 -1.65 -6.70 -4.31
C SER A 52 -2.73 -7.51 -5.02
N PHE A 53 -3.78 -7.92 -4.29
CA PHE A 53 -4.93 -8.62 -4.86
C PHE A 53 -5.66 -7.76 -5.89
N LEU A 54 -5.93 -6.49 -5.57
CA LEU A 54 -6.69 -5.61 -6.45
C LEU A 54 -5.96 -5.21 -7.73
N SER A 55 -4.65 -4.95 -7.66
CA SER A 55 -3.85 -4.64 -8.85
C SER A 55 -3.37 -5.88 -9.59
N ASN A 56 -3.64 -7.09 -9.06
CA ASN A 56 -3.13 -8.35 -9.59
C ASN A 56 -1.60 -8.32 -9.76
N THR A 57 -0.90 -7.75 -8.77
CA THR A 57 0.56 -7.66 -8.75
C THR A 57 1.11 -8.48 -7.58
N PRO A 58 2.13 -9.33 -7.79
CA PRO A 58 2.76 -10.12 -6.73
C PRO A 58 3.28 -9.24 -5.57
N ILE A 59 3.20 -9.75 -4.34
CA ILE A 59 3.66 -9.04 -3.13
C ILE A 59 5.17 -8.77 -3.14
N GLU A 60 5.92 -9.58 -3.88
CA GLU A 60 7.36 -9.48 -4.08
C GLU A 60 7.77 -8.21 -4.83
N GLU A 61 6.85 -7.59 -5.58
CA GLU A 61 7.10 -6.30 -6.24
C GLU A 61 7.07 -5.12 -5.27
N TYR A 62 6.63 -5.32 -4.02
CA TYR A 62 6.51 -4.24 -3.05
C TYR A 62 7.75 -4.17 -2.16
N ARG A 63 8.34 -2.97 -2.08
CA ARG A 63 9.53 -2.73 -1.26
C ARG A 63 9.32 -3.10 0.22
N CYS A 64 8.12 -2.82 0.76
CA CYS A 64 7.78 -3.11 2.14
C CYS A 64 7.86 -4.60 2.48
N TYR A 65 7.47 -5.47 1.54
CA TYR A 65 7.55 -6.93 1.72
C TYR A 65 9.01 -7.41 1.80
N ASN A 66 9.83 -7.02 0.82
CA ASN A 66 11.24 -7.42 0.76
C ASN A 66 12.06 -6.87 1.94
N TYR A 67 11.75 -5.64 2.37
CA TYR A 67 12.41 -5.01 3.51
C TYR A 67 12.11 -5.74 4.83
N GLN A 68 10.85 -6.13 5.06
CA GLN A 68 10.47 -6.92 6.24
C GLN A 68 11.11 -8.31 6.26
N GLN A 69 11.26 -8.96 5.09
CA GLN A 69 11.95 -10.26 4.99
C GLN A 69 13.45 -10.15 5.28
N SER A 70 14.09 -9.05 4.83
CA SER A 70 15.52 -8.83 5.02
C SER A 70 15.88 -8.47 6.47
N ILE A 71 14.90 -7.98 7.25
CA ILE A 71 15.06 -7.58 8.64
C ILE A 71 13.96 -8.23 9.48
N PRO A 72 14.06 -9.55 9.75
CA PRO A 72 13.05 -10.26 10.50
C PRO A 72 12.93 -9.70 11.90
N GLN A 73 11.72 -9.26 12.29
CA GLN A 73 11.45 -8.84 13.66
C GLN A 73 11.50 -10.05 14.60
N HIS A 74 12.13 -9.89 15.76
CA HIS A 74 12.18 -10.94 16.79
C HIS A 74 10.79 -11.36 17.29
N TRP A 75 9.81 -10.45 17.21
CA TRP A 75 8.44 -10.71 17.61
C TRP A 75 7.48 -10.10 16.58
N ASN A 76 6.58 -10.92 16.04
CA ASN A 76 5.44 -10.47 15.24
C ASN A 76 4.20 -10.55 16.15
N PHE A 77 3.76 -9.41 16.69
CA PHE A 77 2.53 -9.30 17.47
C PHE A 77 1.30 -9.08 16.58
#